data_AF-A0A928YU69-F1
#
_entry.id   AF-A0A928YU69-F1
#
_cell.length_a   1.000
_cell.length_b   1.000
_cell.length_c   1.000
_cell.angle_alpha   90.00
_cell.angle_beta   90.00
_cell.angle_gamma   90.00
#
_symmetry.space_group_name_H-M   'P 1'
#
loop_
_entity.id
_entity.type
_entity.pdbx_description
1 polymer ?
#
loop_
_entity_poly.entity_id
_entity_poly.type
_entity_poly.pdbx_seq_one_letter_code
_entity_poly.pdbx_strand_id
1 'polypeptide(L)' 'MEIYFFIIPVGLIFIGLAIRFLFWALKSGQYDNLETEANRILFDDDTPLEQPAKPQPAATGKDSSPDKVD' A
#
# COMPACT_ATOMS: atom_id res chain seq x y z
N MET A 1 39.88 26.37 -4.70
CA MET A 1 40.18 25.00 -4.23
C MET A 1 39.46 24.63 -2.93
N GLU A 2 38.85 25.57 -2.20
CA GLU A 2 38.16 25.29 -0.92
C GLU A 2 36.77 24.65 -1.03
N ILE A 3 36.05 24.88 -2.13
CA ILE A 3 34.64 24.46 -2.25
C ILE A 3 34.45 22.93 -2.23
N TYR A 4 35.45 22.17 -2.67
CA TYR A 4 35.40 20.71 -2.67
C TYR A 4 35.31 20.14 -1.25
N PHE A 5 35.95 20.79 -0.26
CA PHE A 5 35.84 20.39 1.14
C PHE A 5 34.43 20.58 1.72
N PHE A 6 33.62 21.45 1.10
CA PHE A 6 32.22 21.61 1.46
C PHE A 6 31.30 20.65 0.68
N ILE A 7 31.51 20.51 -0.63
CA ILE A 7 30.64 19.71 -1.50
C ILE A 7 30.80 18.20 -1.25
N ILE A 8 32.02 17.71 -1.01
CA ILE A 8 32.27 16.28 -0.77
C ILE A 8 31.48 15.74 0.43
N PRO A 9 31.57 16.32 1.65
CA PRO A 9 30.81 15.81 2.79
C PRO A 9 29.31 15.97 2.62
N VAL A 10 28.84 17.08 2.04
CA VAL A 10 27.43 17.28 1.72
C VAL A 10 26.93 16.21 0.77
N GLY A 11 27.68 15.91 -0.29
CA GLY A 11 27.37 14.84 -1.25
C GLY A 11 27.32 13.46 -0.58
N LEU A 12 28.23 13.15 0.33
CA LEU A 12 28.21 11.90 1.09
C LEU A 12 26.96 11.76 1.97
N ILE A 13 26.49 12.86 2.57
CA ILE A 13 25.22 12.87 3.32
C ILE A 13 24.05 12.56 2.39
N PHE A 14 23.98 13.20 1.22
CA PHE A 14 22.92 12.92 0.24
C PHE A 14 22.94 11.46 -0.24
N ILE A 15 24.12 10.91 -0.51
CA ILE A 15 24.26 9.49 -0.89
C ILE A 15 23.79 8.58 0.25
N GLY A 16 24.18 8.85 1.49
CA GLY A 16 23.74 8.09 2.66
C GLY A 16 22.21 8.13 2.86
N LEU A 17 21.60 9.30 2.68
CA LEU A 17 20.15 9.48 2.73
C LEU A 17 19.45 8.72 1.60
N ALA A 18 19.97 8.80 0.37
CA ALA A 18 19.42 8.09 -0.79
C ALA A 18 19.46 6.58 -0.57
N ILE A 19 20.58 6.04 -0.09
CA ILE A 19 20.72 4.62 0.24
C ILE A 19 19.70 4.22 1.31
N ARG A 20 19.61 4.99 2.41
CA ARG A 20 18.65 4.71 3.49
C ARG A 20 17.20 4.73 3.02
N PHE A 21 16.85 5.67 2.14
CA PHE A 21 15.51 5.75 1.55
C PHE A 21 15.24 4.59 0.60
N LEU A 22 16.23 4.19 -0.20
CA LEU A 22 16.13 3.04 -1.09
C LEU A 22 15.89 1.74 -0.31
N PHE A 23 16.67 1.48 0.75
CA PHE A 23 16.45 0.30 1.60
C PHE A 23 15.08 0.32 2.29
N TRP A 24 14.58 1.50 2.69
CA TRP A 24 13.23 1.64 3.21
C TRP A 24 12.18 1.29 2.16
N ALA A 25 12.31 1.81 0.94
CA ALA A 25 11.39 1.53 -0.16
C ALA A 25 11.37 0.04 -0.53
N LEU A 26 12.54 -0.61 -0.59
CA LEU A 26 12.65 -2.06 -0.82
C LEU A 26 11.93 -2.87 0.27
N LYS A 27 12.03 -2.44 1.54
CA LYS A 27 11.35 -3.12 2.67
C LYS A 27 9.86 -2.76 2.74
N SER A 28 9.42 -1.65 2.16
CA SER A 28 8.05 -1.13 2.33
C SER A 28 6.97 -1.97 1.63
N GLY A 29 7.31 -3.10 1.01
CA GLY A 29 6.31 -4.03 0.44
C GLY A 29 5.52 -3.45 -0.73
N GLN A 30 6.01 -2.40 -1.39
CA GLN A 30 5.30 -1.73 -2.48
C GLN A 30 4.98 -2.66 -3.67
N TYR A 31 5.70 -3.79 -3.77
CA TYR A 31 5.49 -4.81 -4.78
C TYR A 31 4.26 -5.71 -4.50
N ASP A 32 3.75 -5.77 -3.28
CA ASP A 32 2.61 -6.63 -2.93
C ASP A 32 1.32 -6.13 -3.61
N ASN A 33 1.21 -4.81 -3.79
CA ASN A 33 0.10 -4.19 -4.52
C ASN A 33 0.20 -4.38 -6.05
N LEU A 34 1.39 -4.65 -6.60
CA LEU A 34 1.54 -4.90 -8.04
C LEU A 34 0.99 -6.27 -8.45
N GLU A 35 1.15 -7.29 -7.60
CA GLU A 35 0.61 -8.64 -7.86
C GLU A 35 -0.92 -8.63 -7.96
N THR A 36 -1.58 -7.87 -7.07
CA THR A 36 -3.04 -7.73 -7.04
C THR A 36 -3.57 -6.99 -8.27
N GLU A 37 -2.93 -5.88 -8.67
CA GLU A 37 -3.33 -5.12 -9.86
C GLU A 37 -3.05 -5.89 -11.17
N ALA A 38 -1.99 -6.70 -11.22
CA ALA A 38 -1.68 -7.55 -12.37
C ALA A 38 -2.71 -8.69 -12.54
N ASN A 39 -3.23 -9.25 -11.44
CA ASN A 39 -4.32 -10.22 -11.51
C ASN A 39 -5.61 -9.56 -12.03
N ARG A 40 -5.89 -8.34 -11.57
CA ARG A 40 -7.05 -7.57 -11.99
C ARG A 40 -7.04 -7.25 -13.49
N ILE A 41 -5.92 -6.80 -14.07
CA ILE A 41 -5.89 -6.46 -15.50
C ILE A 41 -6.04 -7.66 -16.44
N LEU A 42 -5.68 -8.88 -16.00
CA LEU A 42 -5.73 -10.08 -16.84
C LEU A 42 -7.02 -10.89 -16.66
N PHE A 43 -7.69 -10.78 -15.51
CA PHE A 43 -8.85 -11.61 -15.15
C PHE A 43 -10.13 -10.83 -14.82
N ASP A 44 -10.10 -9.49 -14.71
CA ASP A 44 -11.25 -8.63 -14.34
C ASP A 44 -11.99 -8.06 -15.57
N ASP A 45 -11.66 -8.50 -16.79
CA ASP A 45 -12.40 -8.13 -18.02
C ASP A 45 -13.80 -8.80 -18.10
N ASP A 46 -14.03 -9.85 -17.32
CA ASP A 46 -15.27 -10.65 -17.33
C ASP A 46 -16.19 -10.40 -16.12
N THR A 47 -15.79 -9.51 -15.20
CA THR A 47 -16.53 -9.19 -13.97
C THR A 47 -17.23 -7.84 -14.10
N PRO A 48 -18.57 -7.77 -13.96
CA PRO A 48 -19.27 -6.50 -13.83
C PRO A 48 -18.70 -5.75 -12.63
N LEU A 49 -18.20 -4.53 -12.85
CA LEU A 49 -17.53 -3.67 -11.88
C LEU A 49 -18.22 -3.65 -10.49
N GLU A 50 -17.82 -4.54 -9.59
CA GLU A 50 -18.16 -4.42 -8.18
C GLU A 50 -17.23 -3.37 -7.56
N GLN A 51 -17.80 -2.18 -7.43
CA GLN A 51 -17.22 -1.01 -6.79
C GLN A 51 -16.62 -1.37 -5.40
N PRO A 52 -15.43 -0.85 -5.04
CA PRO A 52 -14.71 -1.32 -3.86
C PRO A 52 -15.52 -1.06 -2.60
N ALA A 53 -15.67 -2.10 -1.79
CA ALA A 53 -16.32 -2.06 -0.49
C ALA A 53 -15.71 -0.94 0.37
N LYS A 54 -16.49 0.11 0.64
CA LYS A 54 -16.19 1.06 1.71
C LYS A 54 -16.08 0.28 3.03
N PRO A 55 -15.12 0.60 3.91
CA PRO A 55 -15.05 -0.04 5.22
C PRO A 55 -16.31 0.31 6.01
N GLN A 56 -17.21 -0.65 6.19
CA GLN A 56 -18.36 -0.52 7.07
C GLN A 56 -17.86 -0.74 8.50
N PRO A 57 -17.88 0.27 9.39
CA PRO A 57 -17.50 0.08 10.78
C PRO A 57 -18.50 -0.87 11.44
N ALA A 58 -17.97 -1.85 12.16
CA ALA A 58 -18.73 -2.74 13.03
C ALA A 58 -19.63 -1.92 13.97
N ALA A 59 -20.94 -2.01 13.77
CA ALA A 59 -21.94 -1.56 14.73
C ALA A 59 -22.62 -2.81 15.31
N THR A 60 -22.21 -3.10 16.54
CA THR A 60 -22.72 -4.07 17.48
C THR A 60 -24.24 -3.98 17.67
N GLY A 61 -24.90 -5.14 17.64
CA GLY A 61 -26.02 -5.51 18.53
C GLY A 61 -27.39 -4.88 18.29
N LYS A 62 -28.37 -5.73 17.95
CA LYS A 62 -29.59 -5.98 18.75
C LYS A 62 -30.53 -6.95 18.03
N ASP A 63 -31.04 -7.92 18.80
CA ASP A 63 -32.41 -8.46 18.84
C ASP A 63 -33.14 -8.65 17.48
N SER A 64 -33.68 -9.82 17.12
CA SER A 64 -34.48 -10.72 17.96
C SER A 64 -34.87 -11.99 17.18
N SER A 65 -34.80 -13.14 17.85
CA SER A 65 -35.57 -14.40 17.76
C SER A 65 -36.07 -14.98 16.42
N PRO A 66 -36.05 -16.33 16.28
CA PRO A 66 -36.48 -17.03 15.08
C PRO A 66 -38.01 -17.11 15.05
N ASP A 67 -38.63 -16.65 13.96
CA ASP A 67 -40.05 -16.89 13.73
C ASP A 67 -40.23 -18.17 12.91
N LYS A 68 -41.03 -19.07 13.49
CA LYS A 68 -41.36 -20.40 13.04
C LYS A 68 -42.81 -20.34 12.58
N VAL A 69 -43.12 -20.64 11.33
CA VAL A 69 -44.50 -21.06 10.98
C VAL A 69 -44.47 -22.04 9.80
N ASP A 70 -44.76 -23.29 10.18
CA ASP A 70 -45.50 -24.36 9.47
C ASP A 70 -45.19 -24.74 8.01
#